data_AF-A0A4D7DKV5-F1
#
_entry.id   AF-A0A4D7DKV5-F1
#
_cell.length_a   1.000
_cell.length_b   1.000
_cell.length_c   1.000
_cell.angle_alpha   90.00
_cell.angle_beta   90.00
_cell.angle_gamma   90.00
#
_symmetry.space_group_name_H-M   'P 1'
#
loop_
_entity.id
_entity.type
_entity.pdbx_description
1 polymer ?
#
loop_
_entity_poly.entity_id
_entity_poly.type
_entity_poly.pdbx_seq_one_letter_code
_entity_poly.pdbx_strand_id
1 'polypeptide(L)'
;MDDEVPPEYRIRLFLSVDLVGSTAYKSKEGSTNLKWIKAFQKFYGEFPYQFKRNYKQLCSSIPEIPVEEYSVDPKVWKTIGDEILFVNRVNSITHLGAYVKAFAQTLIDFGREVHTSYELNTKGNAWIAAFPNPNRSIRLSMNGDDPLIGENEVLTEAFEAKVDDTPSNYDFLGKGIDGGFRISRNSTIDTFTISPALAYLLCKAKRNVDTTKFDGRFVFHEPQEFKGVVKGQKYPVISLITSRDEAFDYLQSLESELLDRPREADFVKLFTYLESYIVHHGIERPELRLTANGASVDPPEHYSDYIKEWREDLEKIRAAKSYEDSASSANGEADESSALNPQTKAVNLEAAIKDFLRLAESVPAKNDRKTVEE
;
A
#
# COMPACT_ATOMS: atom_id res chain seq x y z
N MET A 1 -12.09 5.31 -27.49
CA MET A 1 -11.90 3.86 -27.75
C MET A 1 -10.71 3.29 -26.97
N ASP A 2 -9.76 4.10 -26.49
CA ASP A 2 -8.65 3.64 -25.63
C ASP A 2 -9.04 3.43 -24.14
N ASP A 3 -10.28 3.73 -23.75
CA ASP A 3 -10.72 3.74 -22.35
C ASP A 3 -11.25 2.40 -21.82
N GLU A 4 -11.26 1.33 -22.61
CA GLU A 4 -11.81 0.02 -22.21
C GLU A 4 -10.75 -1.10 -22.26
N VAL A 5 -9.51 -0.76 -21.89
CA VAL A 5 -8.43 -1.75 -21.72
C VAL A 5 -8.42 -2.23 -20.27
N PRO A 6 -8.49 -3.56 -20.02
CA PRO A 6 -8.44 -4.08 -18.66
C PRO A 6 -7.09 -3.75 -18.01
N PRO A 7 -7.09 -3.38 -16.72
CA PRO A 7 -5.86 -3.10 -15.99
C PRO A 7 -4.97 -4.33 -15.88
N GLU A 8 -3.69 -4.15 -16.20
CA GLU A 8 -2.63 -5.15 -16.02
C GLU A 8 -2.45 -5.52 -14.55
N TYR A 9 -2.12 -6.80 -14.31
CA TYR A 9 -1.63 -7.28 -13.04
C TYR A 9 -0.35 -6.54 -12.67
N ARG A 10 -0.32 -5.96 -11.47
CA ARG A 10 0.86 -5.25 -10.97
C ARG A 10 1.01 -5.45 -9.48
N ILE A 11 2.26 -5.40 -9.03
CA ILE A 11 2.62 -5.33 -7.63
C ILE A 11 3.03 -3.91 -7.30
N ARG A 12 2.47 -3.37 -6.22
CA ARG A 12 2.95 -2.12 -5.60
C ARG A 12 3.69 -2.44 -4.32
N LEU A 13 4.88 -1.86 -4.19
CA LEU A 13 5.67 -1.84 -2.97
C LEU A 13 5.27 -0.61 -2.17
N PHE A 14 4.90 -0.84 -0.91
CA PHE A 14 4.66 0.19 0.08
C PHE A 14 5.81 0.19 1.07
N LEU A 15 6.34 1.39 1.33
CA LEU A 15 7.42 1.61 2.28
C LEU A 15 6.96 2.69 3.26
N SER A 16 7.27 2.50 4.53
CA SER A 16 6.96 3.44 5.60
C SER A 16 8.24 3.74 6.36
N VAL A 17 8.46 5.01 6.69
CA VAL A 17 9.44 5.45 7.67
C VAL A 17 8.77 6.30 8.74
N ASP A 18 9.10 6.03 10.00
CA ASP A 18 8.58 6.71 11.18
C ASP A 18 9.74 7.28 12.01
N LEU A 19 9.54 8.49 12.54
CA LEU A 19 10.52 9.18 13.37
C LEU A 19 10.38 8.75 14.85
N VAL A 20 11.24 7.82 15.28
CA VAL A 20 11.24 7.28 16.64
C VAL A 20 11.65 8.34 17.66
N GLY A 21 10.88 8.42 18.76
CA GLY A 21 11.11 9.34 19.86
C GLY A 21 10.54 10.74 19.63
N SER A 22 9.84 10.98 18.52
CA SER A 22 9.35 12.31 18.15
C SER A 22 8.39 12.92 19.19
N THR A 23 7.54 12.10 19.82
CA THR A 23 6.57 12.56 20.82
C THR A 23 7.28 13.04 22.07
N ALA A 24 8.23 12.25 22.58
CA ALA A 24 9.06 12.64 23.73
C ALA A 24 9.90 13.90 23.42
N TYR A 25 10.41 14.01 22.20
CA TYR A 25 11.19 15.16 21.74
C TYR A 25 10.38 16.46 21.69
N LYS A 26 9.08 16.39 21.33
CA LYS A 26 8.16 17.54 21.37
C LYS A 26 7.88 18.01 22.79
N SER A 27 7.83 17.09 23.76
CA SER A 27 7.52 17.39 25.17
C SER A 27 8.74 17.71 26.05
N LYS A 28 9.96 17.51 25.56
CA LYS A 28 11.20 17.69 26.34
C LYS A 28 11.39 19.17 26.72
N GLU A 29 11.68 19.43 27.99
CA GLU A 29 12.00 20.77 28.50
C GLU A 29 13.21 21.36 27.73
N GLY A 30 13.05 22.54 27.14
CA GLY A 30 14.06 23.16 26.26
C GLY A 30 13.96 22.81 24.77
N SER A 31 12.99 21.98 24.37
CA SER A 31 12.56 21.83 22.97
C SER A 31 11.72 23.06 22.58
N THR A 32 12.37 24.08 22.01
CA THR A 32 11.64 25.22 21.47
C THR A 32 10.86 24.80 20.23
N ASN A 33 9.76 25.48 19.92
CA ASN A 33 8.99 25.24 18.70
C ASN A 33 9.88 25.16 17.45
N LEU A 34 10.92 25.99 17.38
CA LEU A 34 11.86 26.01 16.26
C LEU A 34 12.73 24.75 16.12
N LYS A 35 13.11 24.08 17.21
CA LYS A 35 14.01 22.91 17.17
C LYS A 35 13.31 21.70 16.58
N TRP A 36 12.14 21.34 17.10
CA TRP A 36 11.41 20.19 16.59
C TRP A 36 10.82 20.46 15.20
N ILE A 37 10.42 21.70 14.87
CA ILE A 37 10.03 22.04 13.50
C ILE A 37 11.19 21.80 12.52
N LYS A 38 12.42 22.20 12.85
CA LYS A 38 13.59 21.94 12.00
C LYS A 38 13.89 20.46 11.83
N ALA A 39 13.76 19.65 12.89
CA ALA A 39 13.92 18.19 12.80
C ALA A 39 12.88 17.57 11.84
N PHE A 40 11.63 18.00 11.92
CA PHE A 40 10.56 17.53 11.03
C PHE A 40 10.72 18.04 9.59
N GLN A 41 11.12 19.29 9.39
CA GLN A 41 11.44 19.83 8.06
C GLN A 41 12.58 19.04 7.40
N LYS A 42 13.62 18.72 8.17
CA LYS A 42 14.71 17.84 7.73
C LYS A 42 14.17 16.46 7.35
N PHE A 43 13.31 15.88 8.18
CA PHE A 43 12.72 14.57 7.92
C PHE A 43 11.88 14.54 6.63
N TYR A 44 10.90 15.43 6.47
CA TYR A 44 10.06 15.43 5.26
C TYR A 44 10.80 15.89 4.00
N GLY A 45 11.81 16.75 4.12
CA GLY A 45 12.57 17.25 2.98
C GLY A 45 13.71 16.34 2.55
N GLU A 46 14.54 15.92 3.51
CA GLU A 46 15.80 15.24 3.22
C GLU A 46 15.68 13.72 3.16
N PHE A 47 14.80 13.07 3.93
CA PHE A 47 14.66 11.61 3.84
C PHE A 47 14.22 11.16 2.44
N PRO A 48 13.15 11.72 1.83
CA PRO A 48 12.76 11.35 0.46
C PRO A 48 13.86 11.65 -0.56
N TYR A 49 14.59 12.76 -0.40
CA TYR A 49 15.71 13.12 -1.26
C TYR A 49 16.86 12.10 -1.16
N GLN A 50 17.26 11.72 0.05
CA GLN A 50 18.28 10.70 0.28
C GLN A 50 17.83 9.33 -0.27
N PHE A 51 16.56 8.96 -0.10
CA PHE A 51 16.03 7.71 -0.64
C PHE A 51 16.11 7.68 -2.17
N LYS A 52 15.65 8.74 -2.83
CA LYS A 52 15.78 8.90 -4.29
C LYS A 52 17.23 8.83 -4.76
N ARG A 53 18.16 9.49 -4.05
CA ARG A 53 19.58 9.44 -4.37
C ARG A 53 20.15 8.03 -4.27
N ASN A 54 19.91 7.35 -3.14
CA ASN A 54 20.39 6.00 -2.89
C ASN A 54 19.78 5.00 -3.90
N TYR A 55 18.51 5.17 -4.24
CA TYR A 55 17.83 4.38 -5.28
C TYR A 55 18.51 4.52 -6.65
N LYS A 56 18.75 5.76 -7.10
CA LYS A 56 19.42 6.00 -8.39
C LYS A 56 20.83 5.43 -8.41
N GLN A 57 21.60 5.67 -7.35
CA GLN A 57 22.96 5.15 -7.26
C GLN A 57 22.97 3.62 -7.35
N LEU A 58 22.09 2.94 -6.61
CA LEU A 58 22.00 1.49 -6.65
C LEU A 58 21.55 0.98 -8.03
N CYS A 59 20.49 1.56 -8.60
CA CYS A 59 20.00 1.15 -9.91
C CYS A 59 21.05 1.33 -11.01
N SER A 60 21.82 2.42 -10.98
CA SER A 60 22.92 2.64 -11.93
C SER A 60 24.03 1.60 -11.86
N SER A 61 24.11 0.84 -10.75
CA SER A 61 25.08 -0.24 -10.56
C SER A 61 24.57 -1.63 -10.97
N ILE A 62 23.29 -1.74 -11.35
CA ILE A 62 22.63 -3.01 -11.71
C ILE A 62 22.30 -2.99 -13.21
N PRO A 63 23.08 -3.68 -14.06
CA PRO A 63 22.87 -3.70 -15.52
C PRO A 63 21.46 -4.16 -15.95
N GLU A 64 20.81 -4.98 -15.15
CA GLU A 64 19.50 -5.56 -15.44
C GLU A 64 18.33 -4.62 -15.15
N ILE A 65 18.58 -3.44 -14.57
CA ILE A 65 17.59 -2.38 -14.41
C ILE A 65 17.69 -1.42 -15.61
N PRO A 66 16.67 -1.40 -16.47
CA PRO A 66 16.69 -0.55 -17.65
C PRO A 66 16.40 0.91 -17.28
N VAL A 67 16.61 1.83 -18.23
CA VAL A 67 16.48 3.28 -18.02
C VAL A 67 15.06 3.64 -17.57
N GLU A 68 14.05 2.95 -18.08
CA GLU A 68 12.65 3.17 -17.74
C GLU A 68 12.41 2.93 -16.24
N GLU A 69 12.90 1.83 -15.66
CA GLU A 69 12.79 1.56 -14.21
C GLU A 69 13.68 2.49 -13.39
N TYR A 70 14.90 2.75 -13.84
CA TYR A 70 15.83 3.69 -13.21
C TYR A 70 15.25 5.11 -13.11
N SER A 71 14.47 5.53 -14.11
CA SER A 71 13.90 6.88 -14.19
C SER A 71 12.71 7.11 -13.25
N VAL A 72 12.10 6.03 -12.73
CA VAL A 72 10.95 6.09 -11.83
C VAL A 72 11.43 6.31 -10.40
N ASP A 73 11.43 7.58 -9.99
CA ASP A 73 11.79 7.97 -8.63
C ASP A 73 10.88 7.33 -7.56
N PRO A 74 11.38 7.07 -6.34
CA PRO A 74 10.53 6.74 -5.21
C PRO A 74 9.47 7.82 -4.97
N LYS A 75 8.20 7.43 -4.83
CA LYS A 75 7.07 8.38 -4.78
C LYS A 75 6.46 8.41 -3.39
N VAL A 76 6.33 9.60 -2.83
CA VAL A 76 5.58 9.80 -1.58
C VAL A 76 4.10 9.59 -1.87
N TRP A 77 3.48 8.70 -1.12
CA TRP A 77 2.04 8.49 -1.14
C TRP A 77 1.35 9.54 -0.25
N LYS A 78 1.61 9.49 1.05
CA LYS A 78 1.06 10.44 2.04
C LYS A 78 1.94 10.50 3.27
N THR A 79 1.72 11.52 4.09
CA THR A 79 2.34 11.66 5.40
C THR A 79 1.27 11.50 6.48
N ILE A 80 1.59 10.80 7.57
CA ILE A 80 0.66 10.55 8.68
C ILE A 80 1.38 10.87 9.97
N GLY A 81 1.11 12.04 10.57
CA GLY A 81 1.86 12.48 11.73
C GLY A 81 3.36 12.51 11.41
N ASP A 82 4.18 11.83 12.19
CA ASP A 82 5.63 11.67 12.04
C ASP A 82 6.08 10.51 11.12
N GLU A 83 5.17 10.02 10.28
CA GLU A 83 5.41 8.95 9.31
C GLU A 83 5.35 9.47 7.86
N ILE A 84 6.22 8.94 6.99
CA ILE A 84 6.18 9.13 5.54
C ILE A 84 5.93 7.78 4.88
N LEU A 85 4.87 7.71 4.06
CA LEU A 85 4.55 6.55 3.26
C LEU A 85 4.96 6.77 1.81
N PHE A 86 5.57 5.75 1.21
CA PHE A 86 5.91 5.69 -0.20
C PHE A 86 5.15 4.55 -0.87
N VAL A 87 4.87 4.70 -2.16
CA VAL A 87 4.32 3.63 -2.99
C VAL A 87 4.91 3.69 -4.39
N ASN A 88 5.37 2.54 -4.87
CA ASN A 88 5.97 2.41 -6.19
C ASN A 88 5.51 1.09 -6.84
N ARG A 89 5.14 1.14 -8.13
CA ARG A 89 4.99 -0.08 -8.93
C ARG A 89 6.36 -0.75 -9.08
N VAL A 90 6.41 -2.05 -8.84
CA VAL A 90 7.60 -2.87 -9.06
C VAL A 90 7.32 -3.86 -10.19
N ASN A 91 8.25 -3.95 -11.12
CA ASN A 91 8.07 -4.70 -12.37
C ASN A 91 8.92 -5.98 -12.43
N SER A 92 9.85 -6.14 -11.50
CA SER A 92 10.74 -7.31 -11.43
C SER A 92 11.28 -7.51 -10.01
N ILE A 93 11.78 -8.71 -9.73
CA ILE A 93 12.46 -9.05 -8.47
C ILE A 93 13.71 -8.18 -8.28
N THR A 94 14.45 -7.92 -9.36
CA THR A 94 15.61 -7.01 -9.35
C THR A 94 15.20 -5.59 -8.94
N HIS A 95 14.16 -5.04 -9.56
CA HIS A 95 13.65 -3.70 -9.26
C HIS A 95 13.15 -3.59 -7.81
N LEU A 96 12.42 -4.62 -7.34
CA LEU A 96 11.99 -4.72 -5.94
C LEU A 96 13.18 -4.73 -4.97
N GLY A 97 14.20 -5.55 -5.25
CA GLY A 97 15.42 -5.62 -4.44
C GLY A 97 16.14 -4.27 -4.37
N ALA A 98 16.19 -3.53 -5.48
CA ALA A 98 16.81 -2.20 -5.52
C ALA A 98 16.07 -1.19 -4.64
N TYR A 99 14.73 -1.10 -4.72
CA TYR A 99 13.97 -0.20 -3.82
C TYR A 99 14.19 -0.54 -2.35
N VAL A 100 14.05 -1.82 -1.97
CA VAL A 100 14.16 -2.24 -0.57
C VAL A 100 15.57 -2.02 -0.03
N LYS A 101 16.61 -2.34 -0.80
CA LYS A 101 18.01 -2.11 -0.40
C LYS A 101 18.33 -0.62 -0.28
N ALA A 102 17.89 0.19 -1.24
CA ALA A 102 18.07 1.64 -1.17
C ALA A 102 17.35 2.24 0.04
N PHE A 103 16.12 1.80 0.33
CA PHE A 103 15.35 2.27 1.48
C PHE A 103 16.00 1.87 2.81
N ALA A 104 16.44 0.61 2.93
CA ALA A 104 17.16 0.13 4.10
C ALA A 104 18.45 0.94 4.34
N GLN A 105 19.21 1.24 3.28
CA GLN A 105 20.39 2.10 3.36
C GLN A 105 20.02 3.51 3.82
N THR A 106 18.93 4.09 3.31
CA THR A 106 18.47 5.42 3.74
C THR A 106 18.01 5.44 5.19
N LEU A 107 17.36 4.39 5.69
CA LEU A 107 17.05 4.25 7.12
C LEU A 107 18.33 4.34 7.96
N ILE A 108 19.40 3.65 7.53
CA ILE A 108 20.70 3.64 8.22
C ILE A 108 21.34 5.03 8.18
N ASP A 109 21.49 5.62 6.99
CA ASP A 109 22.22 6.86 6.79
C ASP A 109 21.52 8.05 7.44
N PHE A 110 20.26 8.28 7.08
CA PHE A 110 19.46 9.39 7.62
C PHE A 110 19.27 9.23 9.12
N GLY A 111 19.06 7.99 9.58
CA GLY A 111 18.85 7.72 10.98
C GLY A 111 20.10 7.99 11.84
N ARG A 112 21.32 7.75 11.34
CA ARG A 112 22.57 8.19 12.00
C ARG A 112 22.67 9.72 12.07
N GLU A 113 22.32 10.38 10.98
CA GLU A 113 22.39 11.83 10.86
C GLU A 113 21.41 12.54 11.81
N VAL A 114 20.16 12.09 11.84
CA VAL A 114 19.11 12.67 12.69
C VAL A 114 19.34 12.36 14.17
N HIS A 115 19.94 11.19 14.48
CA HIS A 115 20.36 10.86 15.84
C HIS A 115 21.44 11.81 16.36
N THR A 116 22.46 12.06 15.54
CA THR A 116 23.54 12.99 15.88
C THR A 116 23.02 14.42 16.07
N SER A 117 22.04 14.83 15.25
CA SER A 117 21.55 16.22 15.25
C SER A 117 20.46 16.50 16.29
N TYR A 118 19.62 15.50 16.59
CA TYR A 118 18.37 15.70 17.34
C TYR A 118 18.08 14.60 18.37
N GLU A 119 18.97 13.61 18.57
CA GLU A 119 18.72 12.42 19.41
C GLU A 119 17.49 11.60 18.96
N LEU A 120 17.02 11.82 17.74
CA LEU A 120 15.90 11.10 17.12
C LEU A 120 16.41 9.93 16.31
N ASN A 121 15.50 9.07 15.87
CA ASN A 121 15.88 7.94 15.04
C ASN A 121 14.79 7.63 14.01
N THR A 122 15.06 6.75 13.06
CA THR A 122 14.09 6.24 12.09
C THR A 122 13.92 4.74 12.26
N LYS A 123 12.69 4.29 12.11
CA LYS A 123 12.35 2.87 11.90
C LYS A 123 11.56 2.76 10.60
N GLY A 124 11.59 1.59 9.99
CA GLY A 124 10.89 1.36 8.74
C GLY A 124 10.05 0.10 8.74
N ASN A 125 9.05 0.07 7.88
CA ASN A 125 8.30 -1.14 7.57
C ASN A 125 7.87 -1.16 6.10
N ALA A 126 7.67 -2.35 5.53
CA ALA A 126 7.34 -2.49 4.12
C ALA A 126 6.46 -3.70 3.82
N TRP A 127 5.63 -3.55 2.79
CA TRP A 127 4.78 -4.63 2.30
C TRP A 127 4.53 -4.47 0.81
N ILE A 128 4.02 -5.54 0.21
CA ILE A 128 3.57 -5.52 -1.18
C ILE A 128 2.10 -5.91 -1.23
N ALA A 129 1.42 -5.43 -2.26
CA ALA A 129 0.05 -5.79 -2.55
C ALA A 129 -0.13 -5.88 -4.07
N ALA A 130 -0.90 -6.87 -4.55
CA ALA A 130 -1.29 -6.92 -5.94
C ALA A 130 -2.53 -6.10 -6.21
N PHE A 131 -2.53 -5.55 -7.42
CA PHE A 131 -3.60 -4.77 -8.00
C PHE A 131 -3.87 -5.31 -9.40
N PRO A 132 -5.11 -5.19 -9.87
CA PRO A 132 -6.28 -4.53 -9.25
C PRO A 132 -7.13 -5.45 -8.35
N ASN A 133 -6.69 -6.69 -8.12
CA ASN A 133 -7.35 -7.66 -7.26
C ASN A 133 -6.25 -8.37 -6.46
N PRO A 134 -6.42 -8.63 -5.15
CA PRO A 134 -7.56 -8.34 -4.29
C PRO A 134 -7.58 -6.92 -3.70
N ASN A 135 -6.61 -6.07 -4.04
CA ASN A 135 -6.53 -4.70 -3.54
C ASN A 135 -6.95 -3.72 -4.64
N ARG A 136 -7.59 -2.62 -4.23
CA ARG A 136 -8.19 -1.62 -5.11
C ARG A 136 -7.56 -0.26 -4.88
N SER A 137 -7.27 0.44 -5.97
CA SER A 137 -6.93 1.85 -5.96
C SER A 137 -8.22 2.67 -6.05
N ILE A 138 -8.35 3.72 -5.24
CA ILE A 138 -9.50 4.63 -5.25
C ILE A 138 -9.04 6.06 -5.41
N ARG A 139 -9.81 6.90 -6.12
CA ARG A 139 -9.45 8.30 -6.28
C ARG A 139 -9.98 9.11 -5.10
N LEU A 140 -9.16 10.02 -4.58
CA LEU A 140 -9.61 10.95 -3.54
C LEU A 140 -10.49 12.03 -4.20
N SER A 141 -11.80 12.01 -3.93
CA SER A 141 -12.72 13.06 -4.37
C SER A 141 -12.69 14.23 -3.38
N MET A 142 -12.24 15.40 -3.83
CA MET A 142 -12.28 16.63 -3.03
C MET A 142 -13.52 17.50 -3.36
N ASN A 143 -14.23 17.22 -4.46
CA ASN A 143 -15.31 18.07 -4.98
C ASN A 143 -16.68 17.36 -5.10
N GLY A 144 -16.81 16.14 -4.56
CA GLY A 144 -18.08 15.38 -4.62
C GLY A 144 -18.29 14.56 -5.89
N ASP A 145 -17.28 14.47 -6.77
CA ASP A 145 -17.24 13.49 -7.85
C ASP A 145 -17.16 12.07 -7.27
N ASP A 146 -17.71 11.07 -7.95
CA ASP A 146 -17.71 9.68 -7.47
C ASP A 146 -16.25 9.16 -7.30
N PRO A 147 -15.83 8.77 -6.08
CA PRO A 147 -14.46 8.31 -5.80
C PRO A 147 -14.14 6.92 -6.38
N LEU A 148 -15.16 6.15 -6.75
CA LEU A 148 -15.04 4.80 -7.31
C LEU A 148 -15.18 4.78 -8.83
N ILE A 149 -15.80 5.82 -9.40
CA ILE A 149 -16.16 5.92 -10.82
C ILE A 149 -15.62 7.25 -11.35
N GLY A 150 -14.50 7.20 -12.08
CA GLY A 150 -14.10 8.33 -12.92
C GLY A 150 -15.07 8.50 -14.10
N GLU A 151 -14.61 9.03 -15.23
CA GLU A 151 -15.40 9.02 -16.48
C GLU A 151 -15.78 7.59 -16.96
N ASN A 152 -15.18 6.54 -16.37
CA ASN A 152 -15.39 5.14 -16.71
C ASN A 152 -16.03 4.35 -15.56
N GLU A 153 -17.05 3.56 -15.87
CA GLU A 153 -17.80 2.69 -14.93
C GLU A 153 -17.05 1.40 -14.53
N VAL A 154 -15.92 1.12 -15.19
CA VAL A 154 -15.01 0.03 -14.82
C VAL A 154 -13.60 0.57 -14.61
N LEU A 155 -12.81 -0.12 -13.79
CA LEU A 155 -11.39 0.17 -13.59
C LEU A 155 -10.60 -0.12 -14.87
N THR A 156 -9.69 0.76 -15.29
CA THR A 156 -8.97 0.62 -16.58
C THR A 156 -7.46 0.65 -16.38
N GLU A 157 -6.69 0.20 -17.38
CA GLU A 157 -5.23 0.38 -17.37
C GLU A 157 -4.85 1.86 -17.22
N ALA A 158 -5.53 2.75 -17.96
CA ALA A 158 -5.27 4.17 -17.90
C ALA A 158 -5.46 4.75 -16.48
N PHE A 159 -6.43 4.23 -15.72
CA PHE A 159 -6.62 4.59 -14.33
C PHE A 159 -5.44 4.13 -13.46
N GLU A 160 -5.09 2.85 -13.50
CA GLU A 160 -4.03 2.30 -12.66
C GLU A 160 -2.64 2.86 -13.04
N ALA A 161 -2.41 3.21 -14.30
CA ALA A 161 -1.22 3.93 -14.76
C ALA A 161 -1.13 5.35 -14.15
N LYS A 162 -2.26 6.07 -14.03
CA LYS A 162 -2.30 7.38 -13.34
C LYS A 162 -2.06 7.24 -11.83
N VAL A 163 -2.52 6.14 -11.23
CA VAL A 163 -2.22 5.80 -9.82
C VAL A 163 -0.72 5.60 -9.62
N ASP A 164 -0.08 4.87 -10.53
CA ASP A 164 1.37 4.68 -10.51
C ASP A 164 2.13 5.99 -10.74
N ASP A 165 1.58 6.91 -11.55
CA ASP A 165 2.19 8.20 -11.83
C ASP A 165 2.09 9.18 -10.64
N THR A 166 0.89 9.35 -10.10
CA THR A 166 0.55 10.35 -9.08
C THR A 166 -0.15 9.74 -7.85
N PRO A 167 0.52 8.84 -7.11
CA PRO A 167 -0.12 8.06 -6.05
C PRO A 167 -0.70 8.89 -4.91
N SER A 168 -0.22 10.12 -4.69
CA SER A 168 -0.73 11.04 -3.68
C SER A 168 -2.19 11.47 -3.90
N ASN A 169 -2.72 11.28 -5.12
CA ASN A 169 -4.11 11.59 -5.46
C ASN A 169 -5.07 10.42 -5.20
N TYR A 170 -4.56 9.29 -4.70
CA TYR A 170 -5.30 8.05 -4.57
C TYR A 170 -5.12 7.45 -3.16
N ASP A 171 -6.09 6.63 -2.76
CA ASP A 171 -5.97 5.73 -1.60
C ASP A 171 -5.99 4.28 -2.08
N PHE A 172 -5.58 3.37 -1.21
CA PHE A 172 -5.52 1.95 -1.51
C PHE A 172 -6.29 1.16 -0.46
N LEU A 173 -7.16 0.27 -0.90
CA LEU A 173 -8.00 -0.56 -0.05
C LEU A 173 -7.73 -2.03 -0.31
N GLY A 174 -7.79 -2.85 0.74
CA GLY A 174 -7.71 -4.31 0.60
C GLY A 174 -6.88 -4.97 1.68
N LYS A 175 -6.94 -6.30 1.69
CA LYS A 175 -6.32 -7.12 2.75
C LYS A 175 -4.80 -6.95 2.81
N GLY A 176 -4.14 -6.70 1.68
CA GLY A 176 -2.70 -6.47 1.62
C GLY A 176 -2.32 -5.13 2.27
N ILE A 177 -3.17 -4.12 2.12
CA ILE A 177 -2.98 -2.79 2.71
C ILE A 177 -3.20 -2.84 4.22
N ASP A 178 -4.30 -3.45 4.66
CA ASP A 178 -4.60 -3.61 6.08
C ASP A 178 -3.51 -4.42 6.79
N GLY A 179 -3.04 -5.51 6.18
CA GLY A 179 -1.95 -6.32 6.71
C GLY A 179 -0.65 -5.53 6.84
N GLY A 180 -0.32 -4.71 5.83
CA GLY A 180 0.84 -3.83 5.83
C GLY A 180 0.87 -2.85 6.99
N PHE A 181 -0.24 -2.15 7.24
CA PHE A 181 -0.31 -1.22 8.38
C PHE A 181 -0.24 -1.91 9.74
N ARG A 182 -0.62 -3.20 9.84
CA ARG A 182 -0.60 -3.94 11.11
C ARG A 182 0.81 -4.36 11.52
N ILE A 183 1.65 -4.74 10.56
CA ILE A 183 3.03 -5.18 10.84
C ILE A 183 3.96 -4.02 11.22
N SER A 184 3.58 -2.77 10.97
CA SER A 184 4.38 -1.58 11.29
C SER A 184 4.82 -1.51 12.75
N ARG A 185 3.99 -2.05 13.66
CA ARG A 185 4.24 -2.09 15.11
C ARG A 185 5.45 -2.92 15.52
N ASN A 186 5.90 -3.82 14.67
CA ASN A 186 7.04 -4.69 14.95
C ASN A 186 8.38 -4.09 14.52
N SER A 187 8.37 -2.95 13.83
CA SER A 187 9.59 -2.28 13.40
C SER A 187 10.32 -1.65 14.58
N THR A 188 11.65 -1.79 14.58
CA THR A 188 12.54 -1.19 15.56
C THR A 188 13.57 -0.30 14.86
N ILE A 189 14.40 0.40 15.63
CA ILE A 189 15.52 1.17 15.07
C ILE A 189 16.50 0.26 14.31
N ASP A 190 16.67 -0.97 14.79
CA ASP A 190 17.67 -1.92 14.31
C ASP A 190 17.13 -2.92 13.29
N THR A 191 15.81 -2.92 13.08
CA THR A 191 15.16 -3.87 12.17
C THR A 191 14.08 -3.21 11.32
N PHE A 192 14.14 -3.48 10.02
CA PHE A 192 13.18 -3.05 9.02
C PHE A 192 12.17 -4.16 8.76
N THR A 193 10.98 -4.06 9.36
CA THR A 193 9.95 -5.11 9.28
C THR A 193 9.34 -5.21 7.89
N ILE A 194 9.15 -6.43 7.41
CA ILE A 194 8.60 -6.71 6.08
C ILE A 194 7.48 -7.75 6.14
N SER A 195 6.49 -7.62 5.26
CA SER A 195 5.42 -8.63 5.14
C SER A 195 5.97 -9.99 4.65
N PRO A 196 5.33 -11.13 4.97
CA PRO A 196 5.64 -12.45 4.44
C PRO A 196 5.71 -12.51 2.91
N ALA A 197 4.77 -11.86 2.22
CA ALA A 197 4.75 -11.81 0.76
C ALA A 197 6.00 -11.08 0.21
N LEU A 198 6.37 -9.96 0.82
CA LEU A 198 7.59 -9.23 0.48
C LEU A 198 8.85 -10.07 0.78
N ALA A 199 8.93 -10.67 1.97
CA ALA A 199 10.04 -11.52 2.38
C ALA A 199 10.25 -12.70 1.42
N TYR A 200 9.17 -13.30 0.93
CA TYR A 200 9.20 -14.38 -0.05
C TYR A 200 9.86 -13.93 -1.37
N LEU A 201 9.49 -12.76 -1.90
CA LEU A 201 10.12 -12.21 -3.11
C LEU A 201 11.58 -11.78 -2.85
N LEU A 202 11.89 -11.23 -1.69
CA LEU A 202 13.26 -10.85 -1.33
C LEU A 202 14.17 -12.08 -1.12
N CYS A 203 13.63 -13.22 -0.70
CA CYS A 203 14.36 -14.48 -0.71
C CYS A 203 14.68 -14.93 -2.15
N LYS A 204 13.75 -14.74 -3.11
CA LYS A 204 14.06 -14.92 -4.55
C LYS A 204 15.15 -13.95 -5.01
N ALA A 205 15.12 -12.70 -4.56
CA ALA A 205 16.16 -11.72 -4.88
C ALA A 205 17.53 -12.14 -4.35
N LYS A 206 17.61 -12.51 -3.06
CA LYS A 206 18.83 -12.98 -2.40
C LYS A 206 19.39 -14.26 -3.02
N ARG A 207 18.52 -15.18 -3.44
CA ARG A 207 18.92 -16.38 -4.19
C ARG A 207 19.62 -16.04 -5.52
N ASN A 208 19.28 -14.89 -6.12
CA ASN A 208 19.85 -14.38 -7.36
C ASN A 208 20.68 -13.11 -7.11
N VAL A 209 21.46 -13.08 -6.03
CA VAL A 209 22.21 -11.88 -5.59
C VAL A 209 23.15 -11.32 -6.66
N ASP A 210 23.72 -12.16 -7.53
CA ASP A 210 24.61 -11.71 -8.58
C ASP A 210 23.93 -10.78 -9.59
N THR A 211 22.64 -11.02 -9.84
CA THR A 211 21.77 -10.24 -10.72
C THR A 211 21.06 -9.11 -9.99
N THR A 212 20.51 -9.38 -8.79
CA THR A 212 19.67 -8.40 -8.09
C THR A 212 20.46 -7.44 -7.21
N LYS A 213 21.72 -7.79 -6.89
CA LYS A 213 22.56 -7.13 -5.88
C LYS A 213 21.90 -7.01 -4.50
N PHE A 214 20.84 -7.79 -4.24
CA PHE A 214 20.15 -7.81 -2.97
C PHE A 214 20.74 -8.89 -2.05
N ASP A 215 21.38 -8.46 -0.97
CA ASP A 215 22.10 -9.31 -0.02
C ASP A 215 21.54 -9.20 1.42
N GLY A 216 20.31 -8.73 1.57
CA GLY A 216 19.68 -8.46 2.88
C GLY A 216 19.77 -9.61 3.88
N ARG A 217 19.95 -9.26 5.16
CA ARG A 217 20.05 -10.19 6.29
C ARG A 217 18.69 -10.30 6.97
N PHE A 218 18.05 -11.45 6.86
CA PHE A 218 16.69 -11.67 7.38
C PHE A 218 16.73 -12.06 8.86
N VAL A 219 15.75 -11.61 9.62
CA VAL A 219 15.47 -12.06 10.98
C VAL A 219 14.06 -12.62 11.00
N PHE A 220 13.91 -13.82 11.57
CA PHE A 220 12.61 -14.42 11.81
C PHE A 220 12.27 -14.28 13.29
N HIS A 221 11.25 -13.50 13.59
CA HIS A 221 10.79 -13.28 14.95
C HIS A 221 9.68 -14.27 15.32
N GLU A 222 9.33 -14.32 16.60
CA GLU A 222 8.17 -15.09 17.03
C GLU A 222 6.90 -14.60 16.32
N PRO A 223 6.12 -15.50 15.67
CA PRO A 223 4.87 -15.13 15.02
C PRO A 223 3.84 -14.53 15.98
N GLN A 224 3.15 -13.48 15.54
CA GLN A 224 2.20 -12.72 16.36
C GLN A 224 0.79 -12.73 15.77
N GLU A 225 -0.22 -12.61 16.62
CA GLU A 225 -1.61 -12.46 16.16
C GLU A 225 -1.91 -11.00 15.87
N PHE A 226 -2.40 -10.71 14.67
CA PHE A 226 -2.86 -9.38 14.29
C PHE A 226 -4.37 -9.38 14.05
N LYS A 227 -5.07 -8.46 14.70
CA LYS A 227 -6.52 -8.31 14.56
C LYS A 227 -6.91 -8.10 13.09
N GLY A 228 -7.75 -8.98 12.57
CA GLY A 228 -8.26 -8.92 11.20
C GLY A 228 -7.31 -9.47 10.12
N VAL A 229 -6.12 -9.94 10.50
CA VAL A 229 -5.14 -10.53 9.58
C VAL A 229 -5.22 -12.05 9.70
N VAL A 230 -5.26 -12.76 8.56
CA VAL A 230 -5.27 -14.24 8.48
C VAL A 230 -6.25 -14.89 9.47
N LYS A 231 -7.45 -14.32 9.61
CA LYS A 231 -8.52 -14.82 10.50
C LYS A 231 -8.08 -15.01 11.97
N GLY A 232 -7.16 -14.18 12.46
CA GLY A 232 -6.65 -14.22 13.84
C GLY A 232 -5.60 -15.30 14.10
N GLN A 233 -5.11 -15.98 13.06
CA GLN A 233 -3.98 -16.91 13.19
C GLN A 233 -2.66 -16.16 13.39
N LYS A 234 -1.66 -16.87 13.93
CA LYS A 234 -0.31 -16.35 14.09
C LYS A 234 0.30 -15.97 12.73
N TYR A 235 0.67 -14.71 12.60
CA TYR A 235 1.27 -14.14 11.42
C TYR A 235 2.80 -14.04 11.58
N PRO A 236 3.59 -14.50 10.61
CA PRO A 236 5.03 -14.41 10.63
C PRO A 236 5.51 -12.96 10.70
N VAL A 237 6.43 -12.69 11.61
CA VAL A 237 7.09 -11.39 11.72
C VAL A 237 8.52 -11.56 11.19
N ILE A 238 8.82 -10.89 10.08
CA ILE A 238 10.12 -10.93 9.42
C ILE A 238 10.67 -9.52 9.35
N SER A 239 11.96 -9.37 9.56
CA SER A 239 12.64 -8.09 9.38
C SER A 239 13.96 -8.25 8.62
N LEU A 240 14.44 -7.15 8.04
CA LEU A 240 15.82 -7.00 7.59
C LEU A 240 16.63 -6.31 8.68
N ILE A 241 17.87 -6.75 8.92
CA ILE A 241 18.76 -6.07 9.85
C ILE A 241 19.17 -4.71 9.26
N THR A 242 18.81 -3.64 9.97
CA THR A 242 19.19 -2.24 9.67
C THR A 242 19.86 -1.57 10.86
N SER A 243 20.36 -2.38 11.80
CA SER A 243 21.17 -1.93 12.92
C SER A 243 22.35 -1.10 12.43
N ARG A 244 22.70 -0.12 13.26
CA ARG A 244 23.70 0.89 12.95
C ARG A 244 24.88 0.86 13.91
N ASP A 245 24.81 -0.03 14.88
CA ASP A 245 25.73 -0.22 15.98
C ASP A 245 26.30 -1.66 15.92
N GLU A 246 27.59 -1.75 15.61
CA GLU A 246 28.31 -3.01 15.50
C GLU A 246 28.45 -3.72 16.86
N ALA A 247 28.54 -2.96 17.95
CA ALA A 247 28.64 -3.53 19.29
C ALA A 247 27.30 -4.13 19.72
N PHE A 248 26.19 -3.43 19.44
CA PHE A 248 24.85 -4.00 19.60
C PHE A 248 24.68 -5.27 18.75
N ASP A 249 25.14 -5.23 17.50
CA ASP A 249 25.08 -6.38 16.61
C ASP A 249 25.82 -7.60 17.15
N TYR A 250 27.01 -7.38 17.69
CA TYR A 250 27.82 -8.41 18.31
C TYR A 250 27.15 -8.99 19.55
N LEU A 251 26.60 -8.15 20.44
CA LEU A 251 25.86 -8.61 21.61
C LEU A 251 24.66 -9.48 21.23
N GLN A 252 23.87 -9.05 20.23
CA GLN A 252 22.75 -9.84 19.73
C GLN A 252 23.19 -11.18 19.13
N SER A 253 24.38 -11.26 18.50
CA SER A 253 24.91 -12.56 18.04
C SER A 253 25.28 -13.49 19.19
N LEU A 254 25.92 -12.98 20.25
CA LEU A 254 26.23 -13.77 21.44
C LEU A 254 24.96 -14.26 22.16
N GLU A 255 23.94 -13.41 22.28
CA GLU A 255 22.64 -13.80 22.85
C GLU A 255 21.97 -14.90 22.02
N SER A 256 22.02 -14.77 20.69
CA SER A 256 21.48 -15.75 19.74
C SER A 256 22.14 -17.12 19.87
N GLU A 257 23.46 -17.16 20.07
CA GLU A 257 24.21 -18.38 20.34
C GLU A 257 23.83 -19.02 21.69
N LEU A 258 23.68 -18.22 22.74
CA LEU A 258 23.29 -18.70 24.07
C LEU A 258 21.87 -19.29 24.10
N LEU A 259 20.96 -18.73 23.30
CA LEU A 259 19.56 -19.15 23.23
C LEU A 259 19.27 -20.24 22.19
N ASP A 260 20.28 -20.67 21.42
CA ASP A 260 20.13 -21.54 20.24
C ASP A 260 19.05 -21.02 19.27
N ARG A 261 19.02 -19.70 19.09
CA ARG A 261 18.08 -18.98 18.22
C ARG A 261 18.89 -18.11 17.28
N PRO A 262 19.12 -18.52 16.03
CA PRO A 262 19.99 -17.78 15.13
C PRO A 262 19.45 -16.37 14.90
N ARG A 263 20.32 -15.36 15.04
CA ARG A 263 19.98 -13.96 14.77
C ARG A 263 19.51 -13.78 13.33
N GLU A 264 20.27 -14.36 12.41
CA GLU A 264 19.99 -14.32 10.99
C GLU A 264 19.31 -15.62 10.57
N ALA A 265 18.13 -15.48 9.95
CA ALA A 265 17.41 -16.60 9.39
C ALA A 265 18.15 -17.13 8.16
N ASP A 266 18.29 -18.46 8.08
CA ASP A 266 18.65 -19.15 6.85
C ASP A 266 17.59 -18.84 5.78
N PHE A 267 17.97 -18.09 4.74
CA PHE A 267 17.03 -17.60 3.74
C PHE A 267 16.41 -18.73 2.90
N VAL A 268 17.07 -19.89 2.79
CA VAL A 268 16.53 -21.05 2.05
C VAL A 268 15.42 -21.71 2.86
N LYS A 269 15.64 -21.89 4.17
CA LYS A 269 14.60 -22.38 5.09
C LYS A 269 13.46 -21.37 5.20
N LEU A 270 13.78 -20.09 5.31
CA LEU A 270 12.79 -19.01 5.35
C LEU A 270 11.94 -18.98 4.07
N PHE A 271 12.56 -19.09 2.89
CA PHE A 271 11.85 -19.18 1.61
C PHE A 271 10.83 -20.33 1.60
N THR A 272 11.27 -21.52 2.00
CA THR A 272 10.43 -22.74 2.04
C THR A 272 9.28 -22.59 3.04
N TYR A 273 9.56 -22.02 4.21
CA TYR A 273 8.55 -21.71 5.23
C TYR A 273 7.51 -20.72 4.70
N LEU A 274 7.95 -19.61 4.10
CA LEU A 274 7.06 -18.57 3.58
C LEU A 274 6.19 -19.09 2.44
N GLU A 275 6.75 -19.88 1.53
CA GLU A 275 5.99 -20.52 0.46
C GLU A 275 4.88 -21.42 1.04
N SER A 276 5.23 -22.26 2.00
CA SER A 276 4.27 -23.15 2.67
C SER A 276 3.20 -22.37 3.43
N TYR A 277 3.60 -21.30 4.14
CA TYR A 277 2.70 -20.44 4.91
C TYR A 277 1.72 -19.68 4.01
N ILE A 278 2.19 -19.12 2.90
CA ILE A 278 1.37 -18.40 1.93
C ILE A 278 0.31 -19.33 1.35
N VAL A 279 0.71 -20.53 0.91
CA VAL A 279 -0.21 -21.54 0.37
C VAL A 279 -1.22 -21.99 1.42
N HIS A 280 -0.76 -22.35 2.63
CA HIS A 280 -1.63 -22.87 3.69
C HIS A 280 -2.71 -21.87 4.11
N HIS A 281 -2.37 -20.59 4.20
CA HIS A 281 -3.30 -19.56 4.65
C HIS A 281 -4.07 -18.88 3.51
N GLY A 282 -3.89 -19.32 2.26
CA GLY A 282 -4.50 -18.70 1.09
C GLY A 282 -4.13 -17.21 0.98
N ILE A 283 -2.92 -16.87 1.39
CA ILE A 283 -2.37 -15.53 1.15
C ILE A 283 -2.08 -15.45 -0.33
N GLU A 284 -2.39 -14.31 -0.91
CA GLU A 284 -2.13 -14.04 -2.30
C GLU A 284 -0.64 -14.20 -2.61
N ARG A 285 -0.30 -15.12 -3.53
CA ARG A 285 1.08 -15.38 -3.93
C ARG A 285 1.50 -14.33 -4.95
N PRO A 286 2.41 -13.40 -4.60
CA PRO A 286 2.85 -12.39 -5.53
C PRO A 286 3.79 -13.03 -6.56
N GLU A 287 3.59 -12.71 -7.83
CA GLU A 287 4.49 -13.09 -8.90
C GLU A 287 5.12 -11.88 -9.59
N LEU A 288 6.43 -11.98 -9.84
CA LEU A 288 7.25 -11.01 -10.57
C LEU A 288 8.30 -11.77 -11.36
N ARG A 289 8.56 -11.33 -12.59
CA ARG A 289 9.72 -11.74 -13.38
C ARG A 289 11.03 -11.39 -12.66
N LEU A 290 12.10 -12.14 -12.92
CA LEU A 290 13.39 -11.91 -12.25
C LEU A 290 13.97 -10.52 -12.59
N THR A 291 14.06 -10.20 -13.87
CA THR A 291 14.58 -8.93 -14.41
C THR A 291 13.57 -8.31 -15.38
N ALA A 292 13.73 -7.04 -15.75
CA ALA A 292 12.83 -6.37 -16.69
C ALA A 292 12.76 -7.06 -18.06
N ASN A 293 13.90 -7.57 -18.55
CA ASN A 293 14.01 -8.29 -19.81
C ASN A 293 13.96 -9.82 -19.65
N GLY A 294 13.63 -10.30 -18.44
CA GLY A 294 13.53 -11.72 -18.14
C GLY A 294 12.30 -12.37 -18.75
N ALA A 295 12.22 -13.70 -18.64
CA ALA A 295 11.04 -14.45 -19.05
C ALA A 295 9.77 -13.91 -18.36
N SER A 296 8.70 -13.77 -19.14
CA SER A 296 7.39 -13.43 -18.60
C SER A 296 6.94 -14.48 -17.59
N VAL A 297 6.21 -14.05 -16.57
CA VAL A 297 5.59 -14.92 -15.58
C VAL A 297 4.09 -14.78 -15.76
N ASP A 298 3.38 -15.91 -15.78
CA ASP A 298 1.93 -15.88 -15.84
C ASP A 298 1.38 -15.18 -14.60
N PRO A 299 0.34 -14.34 -14.75
CA PRO A 299 -0.28 -13.72 -13.60
C PRO A 299 -0.93 -14.79 -12.72
N PRO A 300 -1.08 -14.52 -11.41
CA PRO A 300 -1.74 -15.46 -10.51
C PRO A 300 -3.20 -15.77 -10.90
N GLU A 301 -3.72 -16.90 -10.44
CA GLU A 301 -5.08 -17.37 -10.71
C GLU A 301 -6.16 -16.32 -10.37
N HIS A 302 -6.04 -15.68 -9.20
CA HIS A 302 -6.99 -14.66 -8.74
C HIS A 302 -7.07 -13.43 -9.67
N TYR A 303 -6.03 -13.14 -10.45
CA TYR A 303 -6.07 -12.09 -11.46
C TYR A 303 -6.76 -12.58 -12.74
N SER A 304 -6.52 -13.83 -13.12
CA SER A 304 -7.21 -14.45 -14.25
C SER A 304 -8.72 -14.47 -14.05
N ASP A 305 -9.17 -14.76 -12.82
CA ASP A 305 -10.59 -14.71 -12.46
C ASP A 305 -11.14 -13.28 -12.46
N TYR A 306 -10.37 -12.34 -11.91
CA TYR A 306 -10.72 -10.92 -11.97
C TYR A 306 -10.93 -10.43 -13.42
N ILE A 307 -10.08 -10.85 -14.37
CA ILE A 307 -10.22 -10.43 -15.77
C ILE A 307 -11.49 -11.00 -16.42
N LYS A 308 -11.95 -12.18 -16.02
CA LYS A 308 -13.23 -12.73 -16.49
C LYS A 308 -14.39 -11.88 -15.95
N GLU A 309 -14.41 -11.64 -14.64
CA GLU A 309 -15.42 -10.80 -13.97
C GLU A 309 -15.46 -9.38 -14.58
N TRP A 310 -14.29 -8.78 -14.79
CA TRP A 310 -14.18 -7.46 -15.39
C TRP A 310 -14.80 -7.37 -16.79
N ARG A 311 -14.59 -8.40 -17.63
CA ARG A 311 -15.17 -8.46 -18.98
C ARG A 311 -16.68 -8.62 -18.94
N GLU A 312 -17.18 -9.48 -18.05
CA GLU A 312 -18.62 -9.67 -17.84
C GLU A 312 -19.29 -8.37 -17.38
N ASP A 313 -18.66 -7.64 -16.47
CA ASP A 313 -19.18 -6.37 -15.97
C ASP A 313 -19.17 -5.28 -17.06
N LEU A 314 -18.11 -5.22 -17.88
CA LEU A 314 -18.06 -4.33 -19.04
C LEU A 314 -19.17 -4.63 -20.05
N GLU A 315 -19.46 -5.91 -20.31
CA GLU A 315 -20.56 -6.31 -21.21
C GLU A 315 -21.93 -5.91 -20.65
N LYS A 316 -22.16 -6.10 -19.34
CA LYS A 316 -23.41 -5.67 -18.68
C LYS A 316 -23.59 -4.16 -18.77
N ILE A 317 -22.52 -3.39 -18.55
CA ILE A 317 -22.52 -1.93 -18.66
C ILE A 317 -22.83 -1.47 -20.09
N ARG A 318 -22.17 -2.05 -21.09
CA ARG A 318 -22.43 -1.74 -22.50
C ARG A 318 -23.87 -2.07 -22.92
N ALA A 319 -24.40 -3.20 -22.44
CA ALA A 319 -25.79 -3.55 -22.68
C ALA A 319 -26.73 -2.52 -22.06
N ALA A 320 -26.52 -2.15 -20.79
CA ALA A 320 -27.33 -1.14 -20.10
C ALA A 320 -27.34 0.22 -20.84
N LYS A 321 -26.16 0.71 -21.25
CA LYS A 321 -26.05 1.96 -22.03
C LYS A 321 -26.78 1.88 -23.37
N SER A 322 -26.65 0.76 -24.08
CA SER A 322 -27.35 0.57 -25.36
C SER A 322 -28.88 0.58 -25.20
N TYR A 323 -29.41 0.04 -24.10
CA TYR A 323 -30.84 0.12 -23.78
C TYR A 323 -31.26 1.55 -23.44
N GLU A 324 -30.46 2.30 -22.67
CA GLU A 324 -30.73 3.71 -22.32
C GLU A 324 -30.72 4.62 -23.55
N ASP A 325 -29.76 4.45 -24.46
CA ASP A 325 -29.66 5.21 -25.71
C ASP A 325 -30.83 4.92 -26.65
N SER A 326 -31.24 3.64 -26.73
CA SER A 326 -32.40 3.22 -27.52
C SER A 326 -33.71 3.76 -26.95
N ALA A 327 -33.87 3.78 -25.63
CA ALA A 327 -35.05 4.34 -24.96
C ALA A 327 -35.11 5.88 -25.07
N SER A 328 -33.97 6.54 -25.03
CA SER A 328 -33.86 8.00 -25.20
C SER A 328 -34.14 8.42 -26.65
N SER A 329 -33.75 7.60 -27.63
CA SER A 329 -34.01 7.83 -29.05
C SER A 329 -35.47 7.56 -29.44
N ALA A 330 -36.14 6.60 -28.78
CA ALA A 330 -37.55 6.27 -29.04
C ALA A 330 -38.55 7.32 -28.50
N ASN A 331 -38.15 8.15 -27.53
CA ASN A 331 -38.96 9.27 -27.03
C ASN A 331 -38.71 10.60 -27.79
N GLY A 332 -37.84 10.60 -28.81
CA GLY A 332 -37.51 11.79 -29.60
C GLY A 332 -38.45 12.06 -30.79
N GLU A 333 -39.42 11.19 -31.08
CA GLU A 333 -40.33 11.31 -32.23
C GLU A 333 -41.83 11.41 -31.85
N ALA A 334 -42.15 11.96 -30.66
CA ALA A 334 -43.53 12.36 -30.35
C ALA A 334 -43.60 13.76 -29.70
N ASP A 335 -44.32 14.64 -30.40
CA ASP A 335 -44.84 15.96 -30.00
C ASP A 335 -43.91 17.19 -30.01
N GLU A 336 -43.72 17.74 -31.22
CA GLU A 336 -43.94 19.18 -31.42
C GLU A 336 -45.43 19.52 -31.16
N SER A 337 -45.81 19.70 -29.89
CA SER A 337 -46.83 20.67 -29.42
C SER A 337 -47.40 20.33 -28.03
N SER A 338 -46.68 20.67 -26.96
CA SER A 338 -47.36 21.28 -25.80
C SER A 338 -46.35 21.99 -24.90
N ALA A 339 -46.51 23.29 -24.76
CA ALA A 339 -45.89 24.04 -23.69
C ALA A 339 -46.51 23.58 -22.35
N LEU A 340 -45.76 22.80 -21.56
CA LEU A 340 -46.17 22.41 -20.21
C LEU A 340 -45.45 23.24 -19.14
N ASN A 341 -46.32 24.01 -18.49
CA ASN A 341 -46.20 25.02 -17.45
C ASN A 341 -45.24 24.66 -16.27
N PRO A 342 -44.42 25.60 -15.74
CA PRO A 342 -43.48 25.37 -14.63
C PRO A 342 -44.09 24.99 -13.26
N GLN A 343 -45.42 24.95 -13.14
CA GLN A 343 -46.10 24.70 -11.87
C GLN A 343 -46.16 23.22 -11.48
N THR A 344 -45.96 22.28 -12.41
CA THR A 344 -46.10 20.84 -12.14
C THR A 344 -44.90 20.24 -11.38
N LYS A 345 -43.71 20.85 -11.46
CA LYS A 345 -42.51 20.41 -10.72
C LYS A 345 -42.57 20.75 -9.22
N ALA A 346 -43.25 21.82 -8.84
CA ALA A 346 -43.36 22.23 -7.44
C ALA A 346 -44.30 21.29 -6.64
N VAL A 347 -45.37 20.81 -7.27
CA VAL A 347 -46.37 19.94 -6.62
C VAL A 347 -45.80 18.54 -6.31
N ASN A 348 -44.88 18.02 -7.14
CA ASN A 348 -44.24 16.72 -6.90
C ASN A 348 -43.18 16.77 -5.79
N LEU A 349 -42.52 17.91 -5.56
CA LEU A 349 -41.53 18.05 -4.50
C LEU A 349 -42.18 18.18 -3.12
N GLU A 350 -43.29 18.93 -3.00
CA GLU A 350 -44.03 19.04 -1.74
C GLU A 350 -44.67 17.71 -1.31
N ALA A 351 -45.17 16.91 -2.26
CA ALA A 351 -45.72 15.58 -1.99
C ALA A 351 -44.63 14.63 -1.47
N ALA A 352 -43.45 14.62 -2.11
CA ALA A 352 -42.31 13.79 -1.71
C ALA A 352 -41.75 14.19 -0.33
N ILE A 353 -41.70 15.49 -0.01
CA ILE A 353 -41.27 15.98 1.31
C ILE A 353 -42.28 15.59 2.41
N LYS A 354 -43.59 15.63 2.12
CA LYS A 354 -44.63 15.20 3.07
C LYS A 354 -44.59 13.71 3.38
N ASP A 355 -44.32 12.88 2.38
CA ASP A 355 -44.19 11.43 2.57
C ASP A 355 -42.90 11.06 3.32
N PHE A 356 -41.81 11.79 3.10
CA PHE A 356 -40.57 11.62 3.87
C PHE A 356 -40.73 12.01 5.35
N LEU A 357 -41.43 13.11 5.64
CA LEU A 357 -41.70 13.55 7.02
C LEU A 357 -42.65 12.60 7.77
N ARG A 358 -43.64 12.01 7.08
CA ARG A 358 -44.51 10.98 7.66
C ARG A 358 -43.77 9.70 8.00
N LEU A 359 -42.76 9.32 7.21
CA LEU A 359 -41.93 8.15 7.52
C LEU A 359 -41.07 8.38 8.76
N ALA A 360 -40.53 9.59 8.93
CA ALA A 360 -39.66 9.95 10.06
C ALA A 360 -40.40 9.96 11.41
N GLU A 361 -41.70 10.30 11.43
CA GLU A 361 -42.53 10.29 12.64
C GLU A 361 -43.00 8.87 13.06
N SER A 362 -42.82 7.86 12.20
CA SER A 362 -43.28 6.49 12.43
C SER A 362 -42.26 5.57 13.12
N VAL A 363 -41.08 6.09 13.50
CA VAL A 363 -40.04 5.30 14.20
C VAL A 363 -40.24 5.41 15.72
N PRO A 364 -40.62 4.32 16.43
CA PRO A 364 -40.77 4.38 17.87
C PRO A 364 -39.40 4.44 18.57
N ALA A 365 -39.22 5.44 19.42
CA ALA A 365 -38.04 5.59 20.26
C ALA A 365 -37.90 4.39 21.22
N LYS A 366 -36.87 3.56 21.02
CA LYS A 366 -36.46 2.55 22.01
C LYS A 366 -35.78 3.26 23.17
N ASN A 367 -36.56 3.38 24.24
CA ASN A 367 -36.13 3.79 25.57
C ASN A 367 -35.58 2.53 26.28
N ASP A 368 -34.31 2.52 26.66
CA ASP A 368 -33.81 1.60 27.70
C ASP A 368 -32.60 2.22 28.41
N ARG A 369 -32.91 3.05 29.42
CA ARG A 369 -32.04 3.25 30.58
C ARG A 369 -32.41 2.20 31.61
N LYS A 370 -31.47 1.32 31.96
CA LYS A 370 -31.46 0.63 33.26
C LYS A 370 -30.15 0.97 33.98
N THR A 371 -30.27 1.95 34.86
CA THR A 371 -29.60 2.00 36.16
C THR A 371 -30.18 0.91 37.07
N VAL A 372 -29.34 0.07 37.68
CA VAL A 372 -29.54 -0.44 39.04
C VAL A 372 -28.16 -0.59 39.67
N GLU A 373 -27.94 0.16 40.75
CA GLU A 373 -26.92 -0.06 41.78
C GLU A 373 -27.29 -1.31 42.60
N GLU A 374 -26.30 -2.16 42.89
CA GLU A 374 -25.91 -2.64 44.23
C GLU A 374 -24.57 -3.38 44.14
#